data_AF-A0A3C0ZIB7-F1
#
_entry.id   AF-A0A3C0ZIB7-F1
#
_cell.length_a   1.000
_cell.length_b   1.000
_cell.length_c   1.000
_cell.angle_alpha   90.00
_cell.angle_beta   90.00
_cell.angle_gamma   90.00
#
_symmetry.space_group_name_H-M   'P 1'
#
loop_
_entity.id
_entity.type
_entity.pdbx_description
1 polymer ?
#
loop_
_entity_poly.entity_id
_entity_poly.type
_entity_poly.pdbx_seq_one_letter_code
_entity_poly.pdbx_strand_id
1 'polypeptide(L)'
;MVKLIALYRTPDDPDSFSTHYSDIHTPLVKKMPGLRKLEVARITGAPIGEPKHSLIAEMYFDSDEAMQRALASPEGKAAARDLMEFAGNLVSMFFAIVEED
;
A
#
# COMPACT_ATOMS: atom_id res chain seq x y z
N MET A 1 -14.81 9.83 -1.34
CA MET A 1 -13.33 9.69 -1.24
C MET A 1 -12.90 8.45 -2.01
N VAL A 2 -11.63 8.33 -2.42
CA VAL A 2 -11.12 7.10 -3.04
C VAL A 2 -9.91 6.58 -2.27
N LYS A 3 -9.57 5.31 -2.46
CA LYS A 3 -8.33 4.73 -1.95
C LYS A 3 -7.66 3.82 -2.96
N LEU A 4 -6.34 3.79 -2.89
CA LEU A 4 -5.52 2.71 -3.43
C LEU A 4 -5.24 1.73 -2.29
N ILE A 5 -5.46 0.44 -2.55
CA ILE A 5 -5.20 -0.65 -1.60
C ILE A 5 -4.03 -1.46 -2.14
N ALA A 6 -3.04 -1.76 -1.29
CA ALA A 6 -2.00 -2.75 -1.54
C ALA A 6 -2.15 -3.90 -0.53
N LEU A 7 -2.34 -5.11 -1.04
CA LEU A 7 -2.51 -6.33 -0.26
C LEU A 7 -1.31 -7.24 -0.53
N TYR A 8 -0.56 -7.59 0.52
CA TYR A 8 0.68 -8.34 0.40
C TYR A 8 0.50 -9.77 0.87
N ARG A 9 0.92 -10.72 0.05
CA ARG A 9 1.10 -12.11 0.47
C ARG A 9 2.20 -12.21 1.54
N THR A 10 2.24 -13.32 2.27
CA THR A 10 3.32 -13.56 3.23
C THR A 10 4.67 -13.66 2.49
N PRO A 11 5.66 -12.80 2.80
CA PRO A 11 7.00 -12.89 2.21
C PRO A 11 7.75 -14.11 2.76
N ASP A 12 8.72 -14.61 2.00
CA ASP A 12 9.62 -15.69 2.47
C ASP A 12 10.53 -15.22 3.62
N ASP A 13 10.86 -13.93 3.65
CA ASP A 13 11.61 -13.27 4.72
C ASP A 13 10.79 -12.09 5.30
N PRO A 14 9.99 -12.33 6.36
CA PRO A 14 9.15 -11.30 6.98
C PRO A 14 9.93 -10.16 7.64
N ASP A 15 11.11 -10.42 8.19
CA ASP A 15 11.88 -9.41 8.92
C ASP A 15 12.53 -8.42 7.95
N SER A 16 13.13 -8.93 6.86
CA SER A 16 13.65 -8.09 5.77
C SER A 16 12.54 -7.28 5.12
N PHE A 17 11.40 -7.91 4.80
CA PHE A 17 10.23 -7.21 4.26
C PHE A 17 9.75 -6.12 5.20
N SER A 18 9.56 -6.42 6.49
CA SER A 18 9.06 -5.45 7.48
C SER A 18 9.99 -4.25 7.62
N THR A 19 11.31 -4.49 7.65
CA THR A 19 12.33 -3.44 7.77
C THR A 19 12.33 -2.53 6.55
N HIS A 20 12.37 -3.11 5.34
CA HIS A 20 12.32 -2.33 4.09
C HIS A 20 11.00 -1.55 3.98
N TYR A 21 9.90 -2.20 4.36
CA TYR A 21 8.56 -1.61 4.33
C TYR A 21 8.45 -0.37 5.24
N SER A 22 8.95 -0.45 6.48
CA SER A 22 8.88 0.65 7.44
C SER A 22 9.87 1.76 7.13
N ASP A 23 11.09 1.41 6.76
CA ASP A 23 12.22 2.35 6.74
C ASP A 23 12.40 3.02 5.38
N ILE A 24 11.93 2.38 4.30
CA ILE A 24 12.12 2.85 2.93
C ILE A 24 10.76 3.08 2.26
N HIS A 25 9.93 2.03 2.14
CA HIS A 25 8.71 2.10 1.34
C HIS A 25 7.69 3.08 1.91
N THR A 26 7.38 2.97 3.20
CA THR A 26 6.38 3.82 3.88
C THR A 26 6.74 5.31 3.79
N PRO A 27 8.00 5.75 4.04
CA PRO A 27 8.42 7.12 3.82
C PRO A 27 8.27 7.61 2.37
N LEU A 28 8.47 6.76 1.37
CA LEU A 28 8.24 7.13 -0.04
C LEU A 28 6.76 7.37 -0.31
N VAL A 29 5.89 6.47 0.16
CA VAL A 29 4.43 6.61 -0.01
C VAL A 29 3.91 7.88 0.65
N LYS A 30 4.39 8.20 1.87
CA LYS A 30 3.99 9.41 2.61
C LYS A 30 4.33 10.73 1.90
N LYS A 31 5.22 10.71 0.91
CA LYS A 31 5.58 11.90 0.11
C LYS A 31 4.64 12.16 -1.06
N MET A 32 3.74 11.22 -1.38
CA MET A 32 2.81 11.39 -2.51
C MET A 32 1.92 12.64 -2.31
N PRO A 33 1.84 13.54 -3.31
CA PRO A 33 1.04 14.75 -3.18
C PRO A 33 -0.44 14.41 -3.09
N GLY A 34 -1.17 15.07 -2.19
CA GLY A 34 -2.61 14.87 -2.03
C GLY A 34 -3.00 13.62 -1.23
N LEU A 35 -2.04 12.83 -0.73
CA LEU A 35 -2.31 11.73 0.19
C LEU A 35 -2.94 12.28 1.47
N ARG A 36 -4.14 11.79 1.81
CA ARG A 36 -4.89 12.21 3.00
C ARG A 36 -4.62 11.33 4.20
N LYS A 37 -4.49 10.03 3.97
CA LYS A 37 -4.24 9.04 5.01
C LYS A 37 -3.47 7.88 4.40
N LEU A 38 -2.50 7.37 5.14
CA LEU A 38 -1.91 6.05 4.91
C LEU A 38 -2.25 5.20 6.14
N GLU A 39 -3.07 4.17 5.94
CA GLU A 39 -3.30 3.13 6.94
C GLU A 39 -2.49 1.88 6.57
N VAL A 40 -1.78 1.33 7.54
CA VAL A 40 -1.01 0.09 7.37
C VAL A 40 -1.44 -0.86 8.47
N ALA A 41 -1.97 -2.01 8.08
CA ALA A 41 -2.48 -3.03 8.99
C ALA A 41 -1.76 -4.35 8.74
N ARG A 42 -1.27 -4.97 9.82
CA ARG A 42 -0.75 -6.34 9.79
C ARG A 42 -1.89 -7.32 9.98
N ILE A 43 -1.96 -8.34 9.15
CA ILE A 43 -2.94 -9.43 9.30
C ILE A 43 -2.38 -10.40 10.35
N THR A 44 -3.11 -10.55 11.46
CA THR A 44 -2.68 -11.39 12.59
C THR A 44 -3.37 -12.76 12.63
N GLY A 45 -4.31 -13.01 11.73
CA GLY A 45 -5.10 -14.24 11.68
C GLY A 45 -6.36 -14.07 10.83
N ALA A 46 -7.15 -15.14 10.71
CA ALA A 46 -8.46 -15.11 10.08
C ALA A 46 -9.46 -15.95 10.90
N PRO A 47 -10.72 -15.52 11.05
CA PRO A 47 -11.76 -16.32 11.70
C PRO A 47 -12.18 -17.55 10.87
N ILE A 48 -11.84 -17.57 9.57
CA ILE A 48 -12.12 -18.68 8.66
C ILE A 48 -10.85 -18.97 7.85
N GLY A 49 -10.30 -20.17 8.04
CA GLY A 49 -9.10 -20.65 7.33
C GLY A 49 -7.81 -19.92 7.74
N GLU A 50 -6.76 -20.16 6.97
CA GLU A 50 -5.44 -19.54 7.19
C GLU A 50 -5.25 -18.31 6.28
N PRO A 51 -4.77 -17.17 6.80
CA PRO A 51 -4.54 -15.99 5.99
C PRO A 51 -3.36 -16.22 5.03
N LYS A 52 -3.60 -15.95 3.74
CA LYS A 52 -2.54 -15.96 2.70
C LYS A 52 -1.80 -14.63 2.58
N HIS A 53 -2.22 -13.64 3.35
CA HIS A 53 -1.75 -12.26 3.29
C HIS A 53 -1.26 -11.83 4.66
N SER A 54 -0.25 -10.96 4.68
CA SER A 54 0.45 -10.53 5.89
C SER A 54 0.25 -9.04 6.20
N LEU A 55 -0.04 -8.22 5.19
CA LEU A 55 -0.13 -6.77 5.33
C LEU A 55 -1.14 -6.18 4.34
N ILE A 56 -1.88 -5.16 4.80
CA ILE A 56 -2.75 -4.31 4.02
C ILE A 56 -2.25 -2.87 4.16
N ALA A 57 -2.15 -2.15 3.05
CA ALA A 57 -1.87 -0.72 3.04
C ALA A 57 -2.96 0.01 2.26
N GLU A 58 -3.49 1.10 2.83
CA GLU A 58 -4.58 1.86 2.25
C GLU A 58 -4.20 3.34 2.19
N MET A 59 -4.18 3.86 0.97
CA MET A 59 -3.78 5.23 0.66
C MET A 59 -5.01 6.00 0.20
N TYR A 60 -5.47 6.95 1.01
CA TYR A 60 -6.70 7.69 0.78
C TYR A 60 -6.44 9.02 0.07
N PHE A 61 -7.31 9.36 -0.87
CA PHE A 61 -7.28 10.59 -1.66
C PHE A 61 -8.70 11.17 -1.79
N ASP A 62 -8.80 12.49 -1.94
CA ASP A 62 -10.11 13.16 -2.01
C ASP A 62 -10.94 12.68 -3.22
N SER A 63 -10.29 12.46 -4.36
CA SER A 63 -10.90 12.08 -5.63
C SER A 63 -9.98 11.19 -6.46
N ASP A 64 -10.53 10.51 -7.47
CA ASP A 64 -9.73 9.75 -8.44
C ASP A 64 -8.71 10.64 -9.14
N GLU A 65 -9.09 11.86 -9.55
CA GLU A 65 -8.16 12.80 -10.17
C GLU A 65 -6.96 13.15 -9.26
N ALA A 66 -7.20 13.34 -7.95
CA ALA A 66 -6.13 13.57 -6.98
C ALA A 66 -5.21 12.36 -6.84
N MET A 67 -5.78 11.15 -6.79
CA MET A 67 -5.03 9.89 -6.75
C MET A 67 -4.18 9.70 -8.02
N GLN A 68 -4.74 9.88 -9.21
CA GLN A 68 -3.99 9.73 -10.46
C GLN A 68 -2.82 10.73 -10.56
N ARG A 69 -3.02 11.99 -10.13
CA ARG A 69 -1.93 12.97 -10.02
C ARG A 69 -0.86 12.52 -9.03
N ALA A 70 -1.25 11.98 -7.89
CA ALA A 70 -0.33 11.46 -6.89
C ALA A 70 0.53 10.32 -7.45
N LEU A 71 -0.07 9.37 -8.17
CA LEU A 71 0.62 8.24 -8.77
C LEU A 71 1.55 8.64 -9.92
N ALA A 72 1.17 9.65 -10.71
CA ALA A 72 1.98 10.16 -11.82
C ALA A 72 3.16 11.06 -11.39
N SER A 73 3.15 11.54 -10.14
CA SER A 73 4.17 12.42 -9.56
C SER A 73 5.56 11.75 -9.45
N PRO A 74 6.65 12.53 -9.31
CA PRO A 74 7.98 11.99 -9.01
C PRO A 74 8.00 11.08 -7.77
N GLU A 75 7.28 11.45 -6.71
CA GLU A 75 7.17 10.73 -5.45
C GLU A 75 6.40 9.42 -5.64
N GLY A 76 5.27 9.45 -6.36
CA GLY A 76 4.49 8.27 -6.70
C GLY A 76 5.28 7.26 -7.54
N LYS A 77 6.02 7.75 -8.53
CA LYS A 77 6.93 6.91 -9.35
C LYS A 77 8.08 6.33 -8.53
N ALA A 78 8.59 7.06 -7.54
CA ALA A 78 9.63 6.54 -6.65
C ALA A 78 9.10 5.40 -5.77
N ALA A 79 7.93 5.58 -5.16
CA ALA A 79 7.26 4.53 -4.38
C ALA A 79 6.91 3.31 -5.24
N ALA A 80 6.45 3.51 -6.47
CA ALA A 80 6.14 2.42 -7.40
C ALA A 80 7.39 1.63 -7.82
N ARG A 81 8.51 2.30 -8.12
CA ARG A 81 9.77 1.62 -8.44
C ARG A 81 10.26 0.76 -7.28
N ASP A 82 10.30 1.35 -6.09
CA ASP A 82 10.67 0.65 -4.86
C ASP A 82 9.76 -0.57 -4.64
N LEU A 83 8.43 -0.39 -4.69
CA LEU A 83 7.46 -1.47 -4.55
C LEU A 83 7.74 -2.66 -5.47
N MET A 84 7.99 -2.38 -6.75
CA MET A 84 8.24 -3.43 -7.74
C MET A 84 9.53 -4.19 -7.47
N GLU A 85 10.54 -3.53 -6.91
CA GLU A 85 11.84 -4.12 -6.59
C GLU A 85 11.76 -5.07 -5.39
N PHE A 86 11.15 -4.66 -4.27
CA PHE A 86 11.16 -5.47 -3.05
C PHE A 86 9.95 -6.40 -2.89
N ALA A 87 8.81 -6.08 -3.51
CA ALA A 87 7.55 -6.78 -3.26
C ALA A 87 6.65 -6.97 -4.50
N GLY A 88 7.17 -6.75 -5.71
CA GLY A 88 6.37 -6.78 -6.94
C GLY A 88 5.66 -8.11 -7.20
N ASN A 89 6.24 -9.24 -6.77
CA ASN A 89 5.61 -10.56 -6.85
C ASN A 89 4.67 -10.87 -5.66
N LEU A 90 4.67 -10.07 -4.59
CA LEU A 90 3.89 -10.28 -3.38
C LEU A 90 2.61 -9.45 -3.33
N VAL A 91 2.60 -8.29 -4.01
CA VAL A 91 1.54 -7.29 -3.90
C VAL A 91 0.43 -7.51 -4.93
N SER A 92 -0.82 -7.34 -4.48
CA SER A 92 -1.99 -7.09 -5.33
C SER A 92 -2.50 -5.68 -5.04
N MET A 93 -2.84 -4.93 -6.08
CA MET A 93 -3.27 -3.53 -5.96
C MET A 93 -4.69 -3.33 -6.47
N PHE A 94 -5.48 -2.52 -5.75
CA PHE A 94 -6.87 -2.25 -6.08
C PHE A 94 -7.20 -0.77 -5.92
N PHE A 95 -7.97 -0.22 -6.86
CA PHE A 95 -8.64 1.07 -6.68
C PHE A 95 -10.02 0.83 -6.09
N ALA A 96 -10.39 1.62 -5.08
CA ALA A 96 -11.70 1.53 -4.44
C ALA A 96 -12.30 2.92 -4.18
N ILE A 97 -13.61 3.01 -4.32
CA ILE A 97 -14.39 4.16 -3.83
C ILE A 97 -14.70 3.88 -2.36
N VAL A 98 -14.53 4.89 -1.52
CA VAL A 98 -14.94 4.83 -0.12
C VAL A 98 -16.38 5.32 -0.04
N GLU A 99 -17.28 4.42 0.35
CA GLU A 99 -18.67 4.73 0.69
C GLU A 99 -18.73 5.06 2.18
N GLU A 100 -19.38 6.17 2.53
CA GLU A 100 -19.67 6.56 3.91
C GLU A 100 -21.14 6.21 4.16
N ASP A 101 -21.43 5.47 5.24
CA ASP A 101 -22.78 5.18 5.71
C ASP A 101 -23.47 6.40 6.34
#